data_AF-A0A9P5HCB6-F1
#
_entry.id   AF-A0A9P5HCB6-F1
#
_cell.length_a   1.000
_cell.length_b   1.000
_cell.length_c   1.000
_cell.angle_alpha   90.00
_cell.angle_beta   90.00
_cell.angle_gamma   90.00
#
_symmetry.space_group_name_H-M   'P 1'
#
loop_
_entity.id
_entity.type
_entity.pdbx_description
1 polymer ?
#
loop_
_entity_poly.entity_id
_entity_poly.type
_entity_poly.pdbx_seq_one_letter_code
_entity_poly.pdbx_strand_id
1 'polypeptide(L)'
;MEELTTQWGNFFLRCMLFVTHVMVHGAHNEETHKASRYKDQQRLTSDLRLWKIILERSQFREVNAIGFSIIQIQRAVCTVLVNCCTDRTDASYDNFRGEFEFITDLCAYVMDARLVPDTLRFEFNGGNVASALSLVASKCRHYEVRMRAVQLFRKISWREGTWDRGAILCNLGQVDMEERERDSAGNIKPTSRWVWTNTRWQDGKPYAEYTRAIPVDNEA
;
A
#
# COMPACT_ATOMS: atom_id res chain seq x y z
N MET A 1 10.41 6.88 -23.02
CA MET A 1 10.22 5.99 -21.85
C MET A 1 11.05 6.47 -20.67
N GLU A 2 12.35 6.72 -20.86
CA GLU A 2 13.26 7.22 -19.82
C GLU A 2 12.79 8.54 -19.19
N GLU A 3 12.29 9.47 -20.01
CA GLU A 3 11.73 10.73 -19.52
C GLU A 3 10.47 10.54 -18.67
N LEU A 4 9.48 9.76 -19.15
CA LEU A 4 8.26 9.44 -18.38
C LEU A 4 8.59 8.74 -17.06
N THR A 5 9.53 7.79 -17.08
CA THR A 5 9.98 7.03 -15.91
C THR A 5 10.68 7.95 -14.91
N THR A 6 11.50 8.88 -15.39
CA THR A 6 12.18 9.89 -14.56
C THR A 6 11.18 10.87 -13.94
N GLN A 7 10.24 11.40 -14.74
CA GLN A 7 9.19 12.29 -14.25
C GLN A 7 8.31 11.58 -13.21
N TRP A 8 7.93 10.33 -13.48
CA TRP A 8 7.18 9.50 -12.55
C TRP A 8 7.97 9.25 -11.26
N GLY A 9 9.24 8.85 -11.35
CA GLY A 9 10.07 8.57 -10.17
C GLY A 9 10.19 9.78 -9.23
N ASN A 10 10.39 10.97 -9.80
CA ASN A 10 10.41 12.22 -9.02
C ASN A 10 9.07 12.51 -8.34
N PHE A 11 7.95 12.29 -9.04
CA PHE A 11 6.62 12.50 -8.49
C PHE A 11 6.25 11.47 -7.42
N PHE A 12 6.56 10.19 -7.66
CA PHE A 12 6.39 9.10 -6.72
C PHE A 12 7.13 9.38 -5.41
N LEU A 13 8.39 9.82 -5.49
CA LEU A 13 9.18 10.18 -4.31
C LEU A 13 8.50 11.30 -3.50
N ARG A 14 7.96 12.34 -4.15
CA ARG A 14 7.23 13.42 -3.47
C ARG A 14 5.99 12.90 -2.74
N CYS A 15 5.23 11.99 -3.37
CA CYS A 15 4.08 11.36 -2.72
C CYS A 15 4.50 10.58 -1.47
N MET A 16 5.55 9.76 -1.57
CA MET A 16 6.02 8.94 -0.44
C MET A 16 6.61 9.77 0.69
N LEU A 17 7.33 10.85 0.38
CA LEU A 17 7.83 11.81 1.38
C LEU A 17 6.67 12.50 2.11
N PHE A 18 5.64 12.93 1.39
CA PHE A 18 4.44 13.52 1.99
C PHE A 18 3.75 12.52 2.94
N VAL A 19 3.49 11.30 2.48
CA VAL A 19 2.84 10.25 3.27
C VAL A 19 3.66 9.93 4.53
N THR A 20 4.97 9.72 4.38
CA THR A 20 5.86 9.41 5.50
C THR A 20 5.89 10.56 6.51
N HIS A 21 6.00 11.80 6.04
CA HIS A 21 5.99 12.97 6.90
C HIS A 21 4.67 13.08 7.69
N VAL A 22 3.53 12.85 7.04
CA VAL A 22 2.22 12.88 7.72
C VAL A 22 2.09 11.73 8.73
N MET A 23 2.50 10.51 8.37
CA MET A 23 2.39 9.34 9.24
C MET A 23 3.33 9.40 10.45
N VAL A 24 4.57 9.87 10.27
CA VAL A 24 5.60 9.91 11.33
C VAL A 24 5.46 11.16 12.21
N HIS A 25 5.26 12.34 11.60
CA HIS A 25 5.26 13.61 12.33
C HIS A 25 3.87 14.19 12.58
N GLY A 26 2.81 13.52 12.09
CA GLY A 26 1.45 14.00 12.20
C GLY A 26 0.90 14.06 13.62
N ALA A 27 1.48 13.32 14.56
CA ALA A 27 1.05 13.22 15.96
C ALA A 27 1.50 14.37 16.86
N HIS A 28 2.56 15.11 16.50
CA HIS A 28 3.17 16.10 17.40
C HIS A 28 2.91 17.57 17.02
N ASN A 29 2.48 17.86 15.79
CA ASN A 29 2.38 19.23 15.24
C ASN A 29 0.98 19.55 14.66
N GLU A 30 -0.09 19.23 15.39
CA GLU A 30 -1.43 19.05 14.82
C GLU A 30 -2.09 20.29 14.22
N GLU A 31 -2.11 21.44 14.88
CA GLU A 31 -2.96 22.57 14.43
C GLU A 31 -2.26 23.52 13.46
N THR A 32 -1.03 23.93 13.77
CA THR A 32 -0.32 25.01 13.03
C THR A 32 -0.08 24.68 11.55
N HIS A 33 0.08 23.40 11.21
CA HIS A 33 0.39 22.95 9.84
C HIS A 33 -0.74 22.16 9.17
N LYS A 34 -1.93 22.06 9.80
CA LYS A 34 -3.06 21.29 9.25
C LYS A 34 -3.49 21.82 7.88
N ALA A 35 -3.68 23.13 7.76
CA ALA A 35 -4.12 23.77 6.52
C ALA A 35 -3.11 23.58 5.36
N SER A 36 -1.81 23.68 5.65
CA SER A 36 -0.76 23.43 4.64
C SER A 36 -0.79 21.98 4.15
N ARG A 37 -0.92 21.02 5.07
CA ARG A 37 -1.00 19.59 4.74
C ARG A 37 -2.19 19.27 3.84
N TYR A 38 -3.37 19.82 4.12
CA TYR A 38 -4.53 19.64 3.25
C TYR A 38 -4.32 20.24 1.86
N LYS A 39 -3.68 21.42 1.78
CA LYS A 39 -3.36 22.05 0.49
C LYS A 39 -2.42 21.18 -0.33
N ASP A 40 -1.38 20.63 0.30
CA ASP A 40 -0.42 19.75 -0.39
C ASP A 40 -1.04 18.40 -0.76
N GLN A 41 -1.89 17.83 0.10
CA GLN A 41 -2.69 16.64 -0.21
C GLN A 41 -3.57 16.84 -1.45
N GLN A 42 -4.27 17.98 -1.53
CA GLN A 42 -5.14 18.31 -2.66
C GLN A 42 -4.36 18.48 -3.97
N ARG A 43 -3.18 19.09 -3.91
CA ARG A 43 -2.27 19.21 -5.07
C ARG A 43 -1.83 17.84 -5.57
N LEU A 44 -1.27 17.01 -4.68
CA LEU A 44 -0.83 15.66 -5.03
C LEU A 44 -1.98 14.79 -5.55
N THR A 45 -3.18 14.92 -4.97
CA THR A 45 -4.38 14.21 -5.43
C THR A 45 -4.78 14.64 -6.83
N SER A 46 -4.69 15.93 -7.14
CA SER A 46 -4.97 16.46 -8.48
C SER A 46 -3.94 15.95 -9.50
N ASP A 47 -2.65 15.98 -9.14
CA ASP A 47 -1.58 15.47 -9.99
C ASP A 47 -1.71 13.96 -10.23
N LEU A 48 -2.11 13.17 -9.22
CA LEU A 48 -2.37 11.73 -9.36
C LEU A 48 -3.50 11.43 -10.35
N ARG A 49 -4.53 12.29 -10.41
CA ARG A 49 -5.60 12.18 -11.42
C ARG A 49 -5.06 12.45 -12.82
N LEU A 50 -4.19 13.45 -12.98
CA LEU A 50 -3.54 13.73 -14.26
C LEU A 50 -2.65 12.56 -14.68
N TRP A 51 -1.86 12.00 -13.76
CA TRP A 51 -1.05 10.81 -14.01
C TRP A 51 -1.87 9.61 -14.45
N LYS A 52 -3.05 9.39 -13.84
CA LYS A 52 -3.97 8.34 -14.28
C LYS A 52 -4.35 8.51 -15.77
N ILE A 53 -4.74 9.71 -16.17
CA ILE A 53 -5.09 10.02 -17.58
C ILE A 53 -3.88 9.84 -18.51
N ILE A 54 -2.70 10.30 -18.11
CA ILE A 54 -1.46 10.17 -18.90
C ILE A 54 -1.13 8.70 -19.13
N LEU A 55 -1.21 7.88 -18.07
CA LEU A 55 -0.93 6.45 -18.16
C LEU A 55 -1.99 5.74 -19.02
N GLU A 56 -3.27 5.98 -18.82
CA GLU A 56 -4.34 5.37 -19.64
C GLU A 56 -4.22 5.70 -21.13
N ARG A 57 -3.74 6.91 -21.47
CA ARG A 57 -3.52 7.32 -22.87
C ARG A 57 -2.20 6.83 -23.45
N SER A 58 -1.25 6.45 -22.60
CA SER A 58 0.05 5.97 -23.05
C SER A 58 -0.11 4.54 -23.61
N GLN A 59 -0.43 4.42 -24.90
CA GLN A 59 -0.39 3.13 -25.61
C GLN A 59 1.06 2.62 -25.65
N PHE A 60 1.36 1.58 -24.86
CA PHE A 60 2.69 0.98 -24.85
C PHE A 60 2.79 -0.23 -25.79
N ARG A 61 3.89 -0.27 -26.56
CA ARG A 61 4.35 -1.47 -27.27
C ARG A 61 4.84 -2.50 -26.24
N GLU A 62 4.57 -3.78 -26.49
CA GLU A 62 4.77 -4.94 -25.59
C GLU A 62 6.15 -5.02 -24.90
N VAL A 63 7.20 -4.41 -25.49
CA VAL A 63 8.60 -4.52 -25.08
C VAL A 63 8.89 -4.02 -23.64
N ASN A 64 7.99 -3.28 -22.98
CA ASN A 64 8.12 -2.97 -21.54
C ASN A 64 6.79 -2.96 -20.77
N ALA A 65 5.91 -3.93 -21.05
CA ALA A 65 4.60 -4.03 -20.39
C ALA A 65 4.69 -4.18 -18.86
N ILE A 66 5.73 -4.85 -18.34
CA ILE A 66 5.93 -5.05 -16.90
C ILE A 66 6.29 -3.74 -16.21
N GLY A 67 7.29 -3.00 -16.70
CA GLY A 67 7.69 -1.72 -16.11
C GLY A 67 6.55 -0.71 -16.11
N PHE A 68 5.75 -0.69 -17.18
CA PHE A 68 4.54 0.14 -17.25
C PHE A 68 3.47 -0.29 -16.22
N SER A 69 3.28 -1.58 -16.02
CA SER A 69 2.35 -2.12 -15.00
C SER A 69 2.80 -1.74 -13.59
N ILE A 70 4.11 -1.74 -13.31
CA ILE A 70 4.67 -1.29 -12.03
C ILE A 70 4.35 0.19 -11.79
N ILE A 71 4.53 1.06 -12.79
CA ILE A 71 4.16 2.49 -12.67
C ILE A 71 2.67 2.66 -12.36
N GLN A 72 1.80 1.86 -12.99
CA GLN A 72 0.36 1.89 -12.71
C GLN A 72 0.02 1.43 -11.29
N ILE A 73 0.67 0.37 -10.79
CA ILE A 73 0.55 -0.08 -9.40
C ILE A 73 0.98 1.03 -8.45
N GLN A 74 2.16 1.62 -8.66
CA GLN A 74 2.68 2.69 -7.81
C GLN A 74 1.75 3.91 -7.80
N ARG A 75 1.16 4.27 -8.94
CA ARG A 75 0.16 5.34 -9.03
C ARG A 75 -1.07 5.05 -8.19
N ALA A 76 -1.64 3.85 -8.30
CA ALA A 76 -2.80 3.45 -7.51
C ALA A 76 -2.48 3.41 -6.00
N VAL A 77 -1.30 2.90 -5.62
CA VAL A 77 -0.80 2.92 -4.24
C VAL A 77 -0.70 4.36 -3.71
N CYS A 78 -0.09 5.28 -4.47
CA CYS A 78 -0.02 6.69 -4.09
C CYS A 78 -1.40 7.32 -3.98
N THR A 79 -2.35 6.99 -4.87
CA THR A 79 -3.74 7.45 -4.76
C THR A 79 -4.34 7.06 -3.42
N VAL A 80 -4.23 5.80 -3.02
CA VAL A 80 -4.76 5.33 -1.73
C VAL A 80 -4.05 6.03 -0.57
N LEU A 81 -2.72 5.98 -0.53
CA LEU A 81 -1.94 6.50 0.60
C LEU A 81 -2.09 8.02 0.78
N VAL A 82 -1.97 8.80 -0.29
CA VAL A 82 -2.07 10.27 -0.22
C VAL A 82 -3.46 10.70 0.27
N ASN A 83 -4.53 10.01 -0.15
CA ASN A 83 -5.89 10.38 0.26
C ASN A 83 -6.23 9.92 1.68
N CYS A 84 -5.59 8.86 2.19
CA CYS A 84 -5.92 8.27 3.48
C CYS A 84 -4.95 8.63 4.62
N CYS A 85 -3.74 9.12 4.33
CA CYS A 85 -2.70 9.30 5.35
C CYS A 85 -3.04 10.32 6.45
N THR A 86 -4.03 11.20 6.24
CA THR A 86 -4.50 12.17 7.24
C THR A 86 -5.58 11.63 8.18
N ASP A 87 -6.16 10.47 7.87
CA ASP A 87 -7.15 9.79 8.69
C ASP A 87 -6.47 8.73 9.57
N ARG A 88 -6.63 8.89 10.89
CA ARG A 88 -6.04 7.99 11.89
C ARG A 88 -6.88 6.77 12.20
N THR A 89 -8.16 6.80 11.84
CA THR A 89 -9.10 5.71 12.11
C THR A 89 -9.03 4.59 11.08
N ASP A 90 -8.23 4.80 10.02
CA ASP A 90 -8.12 3.89 8.88
C ASP A 90 -9.45 3.74 8.10
N ALA A 91 -10.51 4.50 8.40
CA ALA A 91 -11.84 4.40 7.80
C ALA A 91 -11.87 4.86 6.34
N SER A 92 -11.09 5.88 6.01
CA SER A 92 -10.96 6.42 4.66
C SER A 92 -10.56 5.36 3.62
N TYR A 93 -9.75 4.36 4.00
CA TYR A 93 -9.33 3.27 3.11
C TYR A 93 -10.51 2.46 2.57
N ASP A 94 -11.62 2.34 3.32
CA ASP A 94 -12.77 1.52 2.92
C ASP A 94 -13.44 2.04 1.64
N ASN A 95 -13.22 3.32 1.31
CA ASN A 95 -13.72 3.99 0.10
C ASN A 95 -12.91 3.67 -1.17
N PHE A 96 -11.77 2.98 -1.06
CA PHE A 96 -10.84 2.76 -2.18
C PHE A 96 -10.89 1.35 -2.78
N ARG A 97 -12.02 0.66 -2.66
CA ARG A 97 -12.21 -0.70 -3.20
C ARG A 97 -11.72 -0.86 -4.64
N GLY A 98 -12.11 0.05 -5.54
CA GLY A 98 -11.73 -0.03 -6.95
C GLY A 98 -10.22 0.09 -7.20
N GLU A 99 -9.51 0.94 -6.43
CA GLU A 99 -8.06 1.03 -6.55
C GLU A 99 -7.38 -0.22 -5.95
N PHE A 100 -7.94 -0.82 -4.89
CA PHE A 100 -7.44 -2.08 -4.34
C PHE A 100 -7.62 -3.27 -5.31
N GLU A 101 -8.77 -3.36 -5.97
CA GLU A 101 -9.02 -4.36 -7.02
C GLU A 101 -8.00 -4.20 -8.16
N PHE A 102 -7.84 -2.97 -8.66
CA PHE A 102 -6.87 -2.63 -9.70
C PHE A 102 -5.43 -3.00 -9.33
N ILE A 103 -4.99 -2.67 -8.11
CA ILE A 103 -3.66 -3.04 -7.60
C ILE A 103 -3.52 -4.57 -7.59
N THR A 104 -4.52 -5.28 -7.07
CA THR A 104 -4.48 -6.74 -6.92
C THR A 104 -4.42 -7.44 -8.28
N ASP A 105 -5.20 -6.98 -9.25
CA ASP A 105 -5.21 -7.49 -10.63
C ASP A 105 -3.87 -7.30 -11.33
N LEU A 106 -3.33 -6.07 -11.29
CA LEU A 106 -2.02 -5.79 -11.88
C LEU A 106 -0.88 -6.54 -11.20
N CYS A 107 -0.94 -6.70 -9.88
CA CYS A 107 0.05 -7.51 -9.15
C CYS A 107 0.01 -8.97 -9.61
N ALA A 108 -1.18 -9.56 -9.76
CA ALA A 108 -1.32 -10.91 -10.31
C ALA A 108 -0.71 -11.03 -11.71
N TYR A 109 -1.04 -10.09 -12.60
CA TYR A 109 -0.49 -10.03 -13.96
C TYR A 109 1.05 -9.95 -13.96
N VAL A 110 1.63 -9.04 -13.16
CA VAL A 110 3.09 -8.88 -13.08
C VAL A 110 3.76 -10.12 -12.49
N MET A 111 3.16 -10.74 -11.48
CA MET A 111 3.67 -11.99 -10.92
C MET A 111 3.68 -13.11 -11.96
N ASP A 112 2.59 -13.30 -12.70
CA ASP A 112 2.48 -14.32 -13.73
C ASP A 112 3.49 -14.08 -14.87
N ALA A 113 3.68 -12.83 -15.29
CA ALA A 113 4.67 -12.46 -16.31
C ALA A 113 6.12 -12.69 -15.84
N ARG A 114 6.41 -12.50 -14.54
CA ARG A 114 7.74 -12.73 -13.94
C ARG A 114 8.07 -14.20 -13.68
N LEU A 115 7.08 -15.10 -13.73
CA LEU A 115 7.32 -16.55 -13.67
C LEU A 115 7.97 -17.09 -14.96
N VAL A 116 8.09 -16.28 -16.01
CA VAL A 116 8.89 -16.61 -17.20
C VAL A 116 10.38 -16.36 -16.90
N PRO A 117 11.29 -17.35 -16.99
CA PRO A 117 12.52 -17.38 -16.20
C PRO A 117 13.65 -16.38 -16.52
N ASP A 118 13.51 -15.45 -17.47
CA ASP A 118 14.69 -14.85 -18.08
C ASP A 118 15.30 -13.64 -17.37
N THR A 119 14.69 -13.03 -16.35
CA THR A 119 15.33 -11.89 -15.65
C THR A 119 14.92 -11.75 -14.17
N LEU A 120 15.50 -12.58 -13.30
CA LEU A 120 15.60 -12.28 -11.86
C LEU A 120 16.55 -11.08 -11.65
N ARG A 121 16.07 -9.88 -11.94
CA ARG A 121 16.76 -8.63 -11.59
C ARG A 121 16.22 -8.10 -10.28
N PHE A 122 17.14 -7.89 -9.34
CA PHE A 122 16.88 -7.20 -8.08
C PHE A 122 16.56 -5.73 -8.39
N GLU A 123 15.28 -5.37 -8.35
CA GLU A 123 14.83 -3.99 -8.53
C GLU A 123 14.58 -3.36 -7.15
N PHE A 124 15.60 -2.68 -6.64
CA PHE A 124 15.51 -1.84 -5.45
C PHE A 124 14.80 -0.53 -5.81
N ASN A 125 13.48 -0.57 -5.98
CA ASN A 125 12.73 0.63 -6.31
C ASN A 125 11.37 0.69 -5.60
N GLY A 126 11.38 0.71 -4.26
CA GLY A 126 10.45 1.43 -3.37
C GLY A 126 8.92 1.28 -3.52
N GLY A 127 8.43 0.53 -4.49
CA GLY A 127 7.04 0.47 -4.93
C GLY A 127 6.83 -0.79 -5.75
N ASN A 128 7.13 -1.92 -5.14
CA ASN A 128 7.10 -3.24 -5.77
C ASN A 128 5.79 -3.98 -5.42
N VAL A 129 5.58 -5.11 -6.11
CA VAL A 129 4.41 -6.00 -5.95
C VAL A 129 4.19 -6.36 -4.47
N ALA A 130 5.25 -6.67 -3.72
CA ALA A 130 5.15 -7.01 -2.31
C ALA A 130 4.58 -5.87 -1.45
N SER A 131 5.10 -4.64 -1.60
CA SER A 131 4.58 -3.48 -0.85
C SER A 131 3.14 -3.15 -1.21
N ALA A 132 2.77 -3.30 -2.48
CA ALA A 132 1.41 -3.04 -2.94
C ALA A 132 0.43 -4.07 -2.36
N LEU A 133 0.78 -5.36 -2.41
CA LEU A 133 -0.03 -6.43 -1.83
C LEU A 133 -0.11 -6.33 -0.29
N SER A 134 0.97 -5.94 0.38
CA SER A 134 0.94 -5.63 1.82
C SER A 134 -0.03 -4.51 2.14
N LEU A 135 -0.05 -3.43 1.34
CA LEU A 135 -1.00 -2.34 1.52
C LEU A 135 -2.44 -2.86 1.37
N VAL A 136 -2.73 -3.61 0.31
CA VAL A 136 -4.07 -4.16 0.10
C VAL A 136 -4.46 -5.08 1.25
N ALA A 137 -3.60 -6.03 1.62
CA ALA A 137 -3.86 -6.97 2.71
C ALA A 137 -4.15 -6.24 4.05
N SER A 138 -3.33 -5.26 4.41
CA SER A 138 -3.44 -4.56 5.69
C SER A 138 -4.53 -3.48 5.75
N LYS A 139 -4.88 -2.83 4.62
CA LYS A 139 -5.77 -1.65 4.63
C LYS A 139 -7.12 -1.86 3.94
N CYS A 140 -7.25 -2.79 2.99
CA CYS A 140 -8.52 -3.05 2.32
C CYS A 140 -9.40 -3.93 3.22
N ARG A 141 -10.52 -3.46 3.79
CA ARG A 141 -11.42 -4.32 4.59
C ARG A 141 -12.46 -5.11 3.77
N HIS A 142 -12.45 -4.98 2.44
CA HIS A 142 -13.30 -5.78 1.54
C HIS A 142 -12.75 -7.20 1.45
N TYR A 143 -13.47 -8.16 2.05
CA TYR A 143 -12.99 -9.52 2.29
C TYR A 143 -12.39 -10.19 1.05
N GLU A 144 -13.13 -10.23 -0.05
CA GLU A 144 -12.71 -10.89 -1.30
C GLU A 144 -11.39 -10.33 -1.85
N VAL A 145 -11.28 -9.00 -1.90
CA VAL A 145 -10.09 -8.31 -2.43
C VAL A 145 -8.90 -8.51 -1.51
N ARG A 146 -9.12 -8.37 -0.19
CA ARG A 146 -8.10 -8.61 0.85
C ARG A 146 -7.56 -10.04 0.78
N MET A 147 -8.45 -11.04 0.74
CA MET A 147 -8.04 -12.44 0.75
C MET A 147 -7.33 -12.85 -0.53
N ARG A 148 -7.74 -12.30 -1.69
CA ARG A 148 -7.00 -12.47 -2.93
C ARG A 148 -5.59 -11.86 -2.84
N ALA A 149 -5.45 -10.66 -2.29
CA ALA A 149 -4.15 -10.04 -2.06
C ALA A 149 -3.28 -10.88 -1.11
N VAL A 150 -3.85 -11.40 -0.01
CA VAL A 150 -3.15 -12.32 0.91
C VAL A 150 -2.64 -13.58 0.20
N GLN A 151 -3.46 -14.17 -0.68
CA GLN A 151 -3.05 -15.34 -1.45
C GLN A 151 -1.90 -15.04 -2.41
N LEU A 152 -1.95 -13.92 -3.13
CA LEU A 152 -0.85 -13.47 -3.99
C LEU A 152 0.40 -13.19 -3.16
N PHE A 153 0.25 -12.51 -2.01
CA PHE A 153 1.36 -12.13 -1.16
C PHE A 153 2.13 -13.34 -0.62
N ARG A 154 1.43 -14.43 -0.28
CA ARG A 154 2.02 -15.72 0.12
C ARG A 154 2.78 -16.42 -1.01
N LYS A 155 2.43 -16.16 -2.27
CA LYS A 155 3.09 -16.77 -3.44
C LYS A 155 4.40 -16.08 -3.81
N ILE A 156 4.69 -14.90 -3.24
CA ILE A 156 5.97 -14.23 -3.46
C ILE A 156 7.09 -15.12 -2.88
N SER A 157 7.88 -15.70 -3.79
CA SER A 157 9.00 -16.58 -3.45
C SER A 157 10.35 -15.87 -3.46
N TRP A 158 10.41 -14.68 -4.06
CA TRP A 158 11.60 -13.84 -4.17
C TRP A 158 11.62 -12.73 -3.11
N ARG A 159 12.80 -12.19 -2.82
CA ARG A 159 12.97 -11.07 -1.90
C ARG A 159 12.82 -9.75 -2.65
N GLU A 160 11.95 -8.86 -2.19
CA GLU A 160 11.82 -7.50 -2.70
C GLU A 160 12.22 -6.49 -1.62
N GLY A 161 13.52 -6.14 -1.55
CA GLY A 161 14.03 -5.22 -0.54
C GLY A 161 13.87 -5.74 0.90
N THR A 162 13.05 -5.04 1.70
CA THR A 162 12.71 -5.39 3.09
C THR A 162 11.60 -6.44 3.19
N TRP A 163 10.92 -6.76 2.09
CA TRP A 163 9.91 -7.81 2.05
C TRP A 163 10.58 -9.17 1.92
N ASP A 164 10.81 -9.78 3.08
CA ASP A 164 11.15 -11.20 3.21
C ASP A 164 9.96 -12.00 3.76
N ARG A 165 10.13 -13.32 3.91
CA ARG A 165 9.09 -14.19 4.46
C ARG A 165 8.65 -13.76 5.86
N GLY A 166 9.54 -13.17 6.65
CA GLY A 166 9.21 -12.71 7.99
C GLY A 166 8.30 -11.49 7.98
N ALA A 167 8.63 -10.46 7.19
CA ALA A 167 7.78 -9.29 7.01
C ALA A 167 6.39 -9.65 6.46
N ILE A 168 6.31 -10.63 5.55
CA ILE A 168 5.04 -11.18 5.06
C ILE A 168 4.23 -11.77 6.22
N LEU A 169 4.83 -12.60 7.07
CA LEU A 169 4.14 -13.19 8.22
C LEU A 169 3.65 -12.14 9.22
N CYS A 170 4.44 -11.10 9.49
CA CYS A 170 4.04 -9.98 10.34
C CYS A 170 2.79 -9.27 9.80
N ASN A 171 2.75 -9.00 8.49
CA ASN A 171 1.57 -8.39 7.88
C ASN A 171 0.33 -9.31 7.97
N LEU A 172 0.50 -10.61 7.74
CA LEU A 172 -0.61 -11.58 7.81
C LEU A 172 -1.16 -11.76 9.23
N GLY A 173 -0.33 -11.60 10.26
CA GLY A 173 -0.80 -11.61 11.65
C GLY A 173 -1.77 -10.47 11.95
N GLN A 174 -1.53 -9.27 11.37
CA GLN A 174 -2.48 -8.15 11.46
C GLN A 174 -3.83 -8.53 10.85
N VAL A 175 -3.81 -9.11 9.65
CA VAL A 175 -5.01 -9.54 8.93
C VAL A 175 -5.78 -10.56 9.75
N ASP A 176 -5.12 -11.60 10.25
CA ASP A 176 -5.75 -12.64 11.06
C ASP A 176 -6.46 -12.08 12.30
N MET A 177 -5.84 -11.12 13.00
CA MET A 177 -6.48 -10.45 14.14
C MET A 177 -7.71 -9.64 13.74
N GLU A 178 -7.64 -8.86 12.65
CA GLU A 178 -8.80 -8.08 12.18
C GLU A 178 -9.94 -8.98 11.71
N GLU A 179 -9.64 -10.05 10.97
CA GLU A 179 -10.66 -10.95 10.41
C GLU A 179 -11.42 -11.73 11.49
N ARG A 180 -10.78 -12.03 12.63
CA ARG A 180 -11.46 -12.64 13.79
C ARG A 180 -12.50 -11.72 14.42
N GLU A 181 -12.35 -10.41 14.26
CA GLU A 181 -13.28 -9.41 14.77
C GLU A 181 -14.27 -8.93 13.68
N ARG A 182 -14.29 -9.58 12.50
CA ARG A 182 -15.28 -9.28 11.46
C ARG A 182 -16.68 -9.72 11.92
N ASP A 183 -17.64 -8.81 11.83
CA ASP A 183 -19.02 -9.09 12.21
C ASP A 183 -19.79 -9.90 11.13
N SER A 184 -21.00 -10.34 11.47
CA SER A 184 -21.88 -11.09 10.55
C SER A 184 -22.32 -10.29 9.33
N ALA A 185 -22.25 -8.96 9.39
CA ALA A 185 -22.55 -8.07 8.27
C ALA A 185 -21.31 -7.85 7.37
N GLY A 186 -20.17 -8.47 7.71
CA GLY A 186 -18.94 -8.39 6.95
C GLY A 186 -18.10 -7.15 7.25
N ASN A 187 -18.34 -6.44 8.35
CA ASN A 187 -17.61 -5.21 8.70
C ASN A 187 -16.57 -5.44 9.80
N ILE A 188 -15.52 -4.62 9.79
CA ILE A 188 -14.51 -4.56 10.85
C ILE A 188 -14.58 -3.16 11.48
N LYS A 189 -14.95 -3.10 12.76
CA LYS A 189 -15.13 -1.85 13.51
C LYS A 189 -13.80 -1.11 13.64
N PRO A 190 -13.80 0.23 13.74
CA PRO A 190 -12.57 1.01 13.92
C PRO A 190 -11.71 0.58 15.12
N THR A 191 -12.33 0.17 16.23
CA THR A 191 -11.63 -0.31 17.43
C THR A 191 -10.98 -1.69 17.23
N SER A 192 -11.42 -2.45 16.24
CA SER A 192 -10.91 -3.77 15.85
C SER A 192 -9.80 -3.70 14.80
N ARG A 193 -9.34 -2.50 14.45
CA ARG A 193 -8.31 -2.29 13.43
C ARG A 193 -6.94 -2.25 14.07
N TRP A 194 -6.02 -3.02 13.50
CA TRP A 194 -4.68 -3.20 14.03
C TRP A 194 -3.66 -2.54 13.11
N VAL A 195 -2.58 -2.05 13.68
CA VAL A 195 -1.45 -1.47 12.96
C VAL A 195 -0.20 -2.21 13.39
N TRP A 196 0.53 -2.76 12.43
CA TRP A 196 1.87 -3.29 12.68
C TRP A 196 2.84 -2.13 12.96
N THR A 197 3.38 -2.08 14.17
CA THR A 197 4.23 -0.97 14.63
C THR A 197 5.70 -1.32 14.69
N ASN A 198 6.04 -2.58 14.91
CA ASN A 198 7.43 -3.00 15.07
C ASN A 198 7.62 -4.48 14.76
N THR A 199 8.87 -4.86 14.48
CA THR A 199 9.28 -6.26 14.39
C THR A 199 10.56 -6.46 15.18
N ARG A 200 10.51 -7.40 16.12
CA ARG A 200 11.68 -7.88 16.83
C ARG A 200 12.12 -9.21 16.24
N TRP A 201 13.42 -9.45 16.21
CA TRP A 201 13.98 -10.72 15.79
C TRP A 201 14.56 -11.42 17.00
N GLN A 202 14.09 -12.64 17.26
CA GLN A 202 14.59 -13.48 18.35
C GLN A 202 14.76 -14.90 17.81
N ASP A 203 15.96 -15.47 17.98
CA ASP A 203 16.31 -16.82 17.51
C ASP A 203 16.00 -17.09 16.03
N GLY A 204 16.23 -16.08 15.18
CA GLY A 204 15.97 -16.17 13.73
C GLY A 204 14.48 -16.14 13.35
N LYS A 205 13.59 -15.89 14.31
CA LYS A 205 12.14 -15.76 14.08
C LYS A 205 11.69 -14.31 14.26
N PRO A 206 10.80 -13.82 13.38
CA PRO A 206 10.21 -12.49 13.53
C PRO A 206 9.06 -12.53 14.54
N TYR A 207 9.03 -11.54 15.42
CA TYR A 207 7.94 -11.26 16.36
C TYR A 207 7.40 -9.86 16.05
N ALA A 208 6.16 -9.80 15.57
CA ALA A 208 5.51 -8.54 15.26
C ALA A 208 4.84 -7.95 16.50
N GLU A 209 4.96 -6.64 16.66
CA GLU A 209 4.18 -5.86 17.61
C GLU A 209 3.06 -5.13 16.86
N TYR A 210 1.87 -5.12 17.47
CA TYR A 210 0.70 -4.48 16.90
C TYR A 210 0.04 -3.57 17.93
N THR A 211 -0.48 -2.44 17.46
CA THR A 211 -1.29 -1.53 18.26
C THR A 211 -2.65 -1.34 17.60
N ARG A 212 -3.69 -1.08 18.38
CA ARG A 212 -4.99 -0.68 17.81
C ARG A 212 -4.87 0.70 17.15
N ALA A 213 -5.57 0.88 16.04
CA ALA A 213 -5.62 2.18 15.34
C ALA A 213 -6.29 3.26 16.20
N ILE A 214 -7.29 2.86 16.99
CA ILE A 214 -7.95 3.71 17.99
C ILE A 214 -7.72 3.08 19.38
N PRO A 215 -7.19 3.84 20.36
CA PRO A 215 -7.09 3.38 21.75
C PRO A 215 -8.47 3.05 22.34
N VAL A 216 -8.56 2.01 23.16
CA VAL A 216 -9.83 1.54 23.77
C VAL A 216 -10.46 2.60 24.69
N ASP A 217 -9.65 3.50 25.25
CA ASP A 217 -10.11 4.54 26.20
C ASP A 217 -10.82 5.74 25.53
N ASN A 218 -10.89 5.77 24.18
CA ASN A 218 -11.54 6.84 23.42
C ASN A 218 -12.98 6.46 22.96
N GLU A 219 -13.63 5.52 23.64
CA GLU A 219 -15.06 5.25 23.49
C GLU A 219 -15.88 6.36 24.19
N ALA A 220 -16.10 7.48 23.48
CA ALA A 220 -17.06 8.52 23.86
C ALA A 220 -18.03 8.80 22.70
#